data_AF-A0A7V8NT69-F1
#
_entry.id   AF-A0A7V8NT69-F1
#
_cell.length_a   1.000
_cell.length_b   1.000
_cell.length_c   1.000
_cell.angle_alpha   90.00
_cell.angle_beta   90.00
_cell.angle_gamma   90.00
#
_symmetry.space_group_name_H-M   'P 1'
#
loop_
_entity.id
_entity.type
_entity.pdbx_description
1 polymer ?
#
loop_
_entity_poly.entity_id
_entity_poly.type
_entity_poly.pdbx_seq_one_letter_code
_entity_poly.pdbx_strand_id
1 'polypeptide(L)'
;MSTRKPKLQRKRIVPGLERGSSLIEMMIAALVLLLGVVPLMSVFGVAVSQDAGYVDAATRTGFNAQDKMEQLMALSFADTTADTTVYPTSAVGGTGLGGTMAGNSTAGSVDPAAPVPGYVDYVTFQGALQANAAGATYRRQWSISTDAAGNLKTITVLVTMVSYAGPGRAPSTTLVCMKSNT
;
A
#
# COMPACT_ATOMS: atom_id res chain seq x y z
N MET A 1 47.04 -88.98 -19.93
CA MET A 1 46.12 -87.93 -20.41
C MET A 1 45.16 -87.60 -19.28
N SER A 2 45.44 -86.56 -18.49
CA SER A 2 44.72 -86.21 -17.25
C SER A 2 44.10 -84.82 -17.40
N THR A 3 42.77 -84.75 -17.44
CA THR A 3 41.98 -83.55 -17.71
C THR A 3 41.56 -82.87 -16.40
N ARG A 4 42.19 -81.73 -16.07
CA ARG A 4 41.74 -80.84 -14.98
C ARG A 4 40.48 -80.09 -15.42
N LYS A 5 39.37 -80.27 -14.71
CA LYS A 5 38.17 -79.44 -14.89
C LYS A 5 38.32 -78.08 -14.15
N PRO A 6 37.93 -76.95 -14.75
CA PRO A 6 38.00 -75.64 -14.12
C PRO A 6 36.85 -75.46 -13.10
N LYS A 7 37.15 -74.87 -11.93
CA LYS A 7 36.15 -74.51 -10.91
C LYS A 7 35.49 -73.18 -11.29
N LEU A 8 34.20 -73.20 -11.61
CA LEU A 8 33.36 -72.00 -11.76
C LEU A 8 33.13 -71.35 -10.40
N GLN A 9 33.70 -70.17 -10.15
CA GLN A 9 33.36 -69.34 -9.00
C GLN A 9 32.06 -68.57 -9.30
N ARG A 10 30.99 -68.94 -8.60
CA ARG A 10 29.68 -68.27 -8.69
C ARG A 10 29.74 -66.97 -7.91
N LYS A 11 29.78 -65.83 -8.62
CA LYS A 11 29.68 -64.48 -8.02
C LYS A 11 28.32 -64.37 -7.32
N ARG A 12 28.33 -64.32 -5.99
CA ARG A 12 27.13 -64.16 -5.17
C ARG A 12 26.65 -62.72 -5.33
N ILE A 13 25.57 -62.52 -6.07
CA ILE A 13 24.85 -61.24 -6.09
C ILE A 13 24.21 -61.13 -4.71
N VAL A 14 24.68 -60.18 -3.90
CA VAL A 14 24.02 -59.81 -2.65
C VAL A 14 22.77 -59.04 -3.08
N PRO A 15 21.55 -59.52 -2.80
CA PRO A 15 20.37 -58.71 -3.03
C PRO A 15 20.54 -57.48 -2.13
N GLY A 16 20.68 -56.30 -2.74
CA GLY A 16 20.45 -55.07 -2.00
C GLY A 16 19.08 -55.22 -1.37
N LEU A 17 19.00 -55.04 -0.05
CA LEU A 17 17.74 -55.01 0.67
C LEU A 17 16.84 -53.97 -0.02
N GLU A 18 15.93 -54.43 -0.88
CA GLU A 18 14.79 -53.64 -1.30
C GLU A 18 13.89 -53.51 -0.07
N ARG A 19 14.21 -52.54 0.80
CA ARG A 19 13.36 -52.16 1.92
C ARG A 19 12.16 -51.42 1.34
N GLY A 20 11.11 -52.17 0.99
CA GLY A 20 9.79 -51.59 0.80
C GLY A 20 9.38 -50.87 2.09
N SER A 21 8.91 -49.63 1.97
CA SER A 21 8.42 -48.82 3.10
C SER A 21 7.30 -49.58 3.80
N SER A 22 7.43 -49.79 5.12
CA SER A 22 6.41 -50.55 5.85
C SER A 22 5.12 -49.75 6.01
N LEU A 23 3.98 -50.42 6.19
CA LEU A 23 2.67 -49.74 6.36
C LEU A 23 2.69 -48.81 7.58
N ILE A 24 3.34 -49.25 8.67
CA ILE A 24 3.53 -48.43 9.87
C ILE A 24 4.41 -47.19 9.60
N GLU A 25 5.44 -47.32 8.77
CA GLU A 25 6.30 -46.20 8.37
C GLU A 25 5.53 -45.17 7.54
N MET A 26 4.66 -45.62 6.62
CA MET A 26 3.75 -44.72 5.89
C MET A 26 2.75 -44.02 6.83
N MET A 27 2.23 -44.71 7.84
CA MET A 27 1.34 -44.10 8.83
C MET A 27 2.06 -43.04 9.67
N ILE A 28 3.28 -43.32 10.13
CA ILE A 28 4.10 -42.37 10.89
C ILE A 28 4.48 -41.18 10.00
N ALA A 29 4.91 -41.42 8.76
CA ALA A 29 5.24 -40.37 7.81
C ALA A 29 4.04 -39.45 7.50
N ALA A 30 2.85 -40.03 7.30
CA ALA A 30 1.62 -39.25 7.11
C ALA A 30 1.27 -38.41 8.34
N LEU A 31 1.48 -38.92 9.54
CA LEU A 31 1.23 -38.21 10.79
C LEU A 31 2.19 -37.01 10.95
N VAL A 32 3.49 -37.22 10.68
CA VAL A 32 4.49 -36.15 10.69
C VAL A 32 4.19 -35.11 9.61
N LEU A 33 3.75 -35.53 8.42
CA LEU A 33 3.35 -34.62 7.33
C LEU A 33 2.15 -33.75 7.74
N LEU A 34 1.10 -34.34 8.32
CA LEU A 34 -0.07 -33.58 8.78
C LEU A 34 0.29 -32.57 9.88
N LEU A 35 1.12 -32.98 10.84
CA LEU A 35 1.60 -32.09 11.90
C LEU A 35 2.44 -30.94 11.34
N GLY A 36 3.12 -31.13 10.20
CA GLY A 36 3.85 -30.06 9.51
C GLY A 36 2.95 -29.14 8.68
N VAL A 37 2.03 -29.69 7.88
CA VAL A 37 1.25 -28.93 6.88
C VAL A 37 0.14 -28.10 7.53
N VAL A 38 -0.57 -28.63 8.52
CA VAL A 38 -1.70 -27.94 9.17
C VAL A 38 -1.31 -26.58 9.76
N PRO A 39 -0.25 -26.44 10.58
CA PRO A 39 0.16 -25.14 11.10
C PRO A 39 0.73 -24.20 10.04
N LEU A 40 1.31 -24.73 8.95
CA LEU A 40 1.77 -23.88 7.84
C LEU A 40 0.58 -23.21 7.14
N MET A 41 -0.52 -23.93 6.92
CA MET A 41 -1.70 -23.35 6.27
C MET A 41 -2.33 -22.21 7.07
N SER A 42 -2.33 -22.28 8.41
CA SER A 42 -2.85 -21.19 9.23
C SER A 42 -1.99 -19.92 9.13
N VAL A 43 -0.66 -20.07 9.10
CA VAL A 43 0.28 -18.95 8.89
C VAL A 43 0.09 -18.33 7.51
N PHE A 44 -0.05 -19.15 6.45
CA PHE A 44 -0.33 -18.65 5.11
C PHE A 44 -1.66 -17.91 5.03
N GLY A 45 -2.72 -18.42 5.68
CA GLY A 45 -4.02 -17.74 5.71
C GLY A 45 -3.95 -16.34 6.36
N VAL A 46 -3.20 -16.22 7.46
CA VAL A 46 -2.98 -14.93 8.12
C VAL A 46 -2.17 -14.00 7.22
N ALA A 47 -1.09 -14.48 6.61
CA ALA A 47 -0.27 -13.66 5.71
C ALA A 47 -1.06 -13.12 4.51
N VAL A 48 -1.86 -13.97 3.84
CA VAL A 48 -2.66 -13.58 2.68
C VAL A 48 -3.73 -12.56 3.05
N SER A 49 -4.42 -12.74 4.19
CA SER A 49 -5.47 -11.81 4.61
C SER A 49 -4.93 -10.43 4.98
N GLN A 50 -3.74 -10.36 5.59
CA GLN A 50 -3.06 -9.09 5.87
C GLN A 50 -2.62 -8.40 4.58
N ASP A 51 -2.04 -9.15 3.64
CA ASP A 51 -1.54 -8.61 2.38
C ASP A 51 -2.68 -8.03 1.52
N ALA A 52 -3.77 -8.78 1.38
CA ALA A 52 -4.94 -8.33 0.61
C ALA A 52 -5.55 -7.03 1.16
N GLY A 53 -5.70 -6.94 2.49
CA GLY A 53 -6.22 -5.73 3.14
C GLY A 53 -5.28 -4.52 3.00
N TYR A 54 -3.97 -4.75 3.07
CA TYR A 54 -2.98 -3.70 2.90
C TYR A 54 -2.94 -3.18 1.46
N VAL A 55 -2.98 -4.07 0.46
CA VAL A 55 -2.91 -3.71 -0.96
C VAL A 55 -4.11 -2.88 -1.41
N ASP A 56 -5.34 -3.25 -1.02
CA ASP A 56 -6.54 -2.45 -1.34
C ASP A 56 -6.47 -1.06 -0.69
N ALA A 57 -6.11 -1.00 0.59
CA ALA A 57 -5.96 0.26 1.31
C ALA A 57 -4.88 1.16 0.68
N ALA A 58 -3.73 0.60 0.32
CA ALA A 58 -2.65 1.32 -0.34
C ALA A 58 -3.06 1.85 -1.71
N THR A 59 -3.70 1.02 -2.53
CA THR A 59 -4.18 1.40 -3.87
C THR A 59 -5.15 2.58 -3.80
N ARG A 60 -6.08 2.54 -2.83
CA ARG A 60 -7.04 3.63 -2.60
C ARG A 60 -6.39 4.94 -2.17
N THR A 61 -5.29 4.90 -1.41
CA THR A 61 -4.55 6.15 -1.11
C THR A 61 -4.01 6.81 -2.38
N GLY A 62 -3.64 6.01 -3.38
CA GLY A 62 -3.21 6.49 -4.70
C GLY A 62 -4.32 7.17 -5.48
N PHE A 63 -5.48 6.53 -5.62
CA PHE A 63 -6.64 7.14 -6.30
C PHE A 63 -7.09 8.43 -5.62
N ASN A 64 -7.23 8.42 -4.30
CA ASN A 64 -7.61 9.62 -3.55
C ASN A 64 -6.60 10.77 -3.69
N ALA A 65 -5.30 10.46 -3.83
CA ALA A 65 -4.27 11.45 -4.06
C ALA A 65 -4.38 12.03 -5.48
N GLN A 66 -4.62 11.18 -6.48
CA GLN A 66 -4.83 11.62 -7.87
C GLN A 66 -6.08 12.50 -7.99
N ASP A 67 -7.22 12.07 -7.45
CA ASP A 67 -8.46 12.85 -7.49
C ASP A 67 -8.28 14.23 -6.86
N LYS A 68 -7.57 14.30 -5.73
CA LYS A 68 -7.28 15.58 -5.08
C LYS A 68 -6.33 16.43 -5.91
N MET A 69 -5.32 15.81 -6.54
CA MET A 69 -4.40 16.50 -7.44
C MET A 69 -5.14 17.08 -8.65
N GLU A 70 -6.04 16.32 -9.26
CA GLU A 70 -6.88 16.76 -10.38
C GLU A 70 -7.77 17.94 -9.96
N GLN A 71 -8.42 17.84 -8.80
CA GLN A 71 -9.23 18.93 -8.24
C GLN A 71 -8.42 20.23 -8.09
N LEU A 72 -7.20 20.14 -7.53
CA LEU A 72 -6.34 21.30 -7.32
C LEU A 72 -5.78 21.85 -8.65
N MET A 73 -5.43 20.98 -9.59
CA MET A 73 -4.91 21.37 -10.90
C MET A 73 -5.95 22.05 -11.78
N ALA A 74 -7.24 21.74 -11.58
CA ALA A 74 -8.36 22.38 -12.27
C ALA A 74 -8.58 23.85 -11.85
N LEU A 75 -8.10 24.26 -10.67
CA LEU A 75 -8.25 25.64 -10.20
C LEU A 75 -7.38 26.63 -10.99
N SER A 76 -7.80 27.89 -10.99
CA SER A 76 -6.98 28.98 -11.53
C SER A 76 -5.73 29.19 -10.68
N PHE A 77 -4.62 29.63 -11.30
CA PHE A 77 -3.35 29.79 -10.58
C PHE A 77 -3.47 30.70 -9.34
N ALA A 78 -4.22 31.80 -9.46
CA ALA A 78 -4.43 32.78 -8.41
C ALA A 78 -5.75 32.57 -7.62
N ASP A 79 -6.33 31.37 -7.66
CA ASP A 79 -7.59 31.10 -6.95
C ASP A 79 -7.46 31.30 -5.43
N THR A 80 -8.33 32.13 -4.85
CA THR A 80 -8.38 32.41 -3.40
C THR A 80 -9.64 31.91 -2.72
N THR A 81 -10.66 31.47 -3.48
CA THR A 81 -12.02 31.35 -2.94
C THR A 81 -12.57 29.94 -3.02
N ALA A 82 -12.07 29.10 -3.93
CA ALA A 82 -12.62 27.76 -4.11
C ALA A 82 -12.45 26.91 -2.85
N ASP A 83 -13.54 26.32 -2.40
CA ASP A 83 -13.55 25.33 -1.33
C ASP A 83 -13.41 23.94 -1.93
N THR A 84 -12.17 23.45 -1.87
CA THR A 84 -11.81 22.10 -2.30
C THR A 84 -12.04 21.04 -1.22
N THR A 85 -12.49 21.43 -0.02
CA THR A 85 -12.80 20.51 1.08
C THR A 85 -14.22 19.94 0.99
N VAL A 86 -14.98 20.32 -0.03
CA VAL A 86 -16.33 19.82 -0.34
C VAL A 86 -16.40 19.31 -1.77
N TYR A 87 -17.36 18.42 -2.03
CA TYR A 87 -17.63 17.91 -3.37
C TYR A 87 -19.10 18.11 -3.76
N PRO A 88 -19.40 18.68 -4.95
CA PRO A 88 -18.45 19.27 -5.88
C PRO A 88 -17.73 20.50 -5.26
N THR A 89 -16.57 20.87 -5.80
CA THR A 89 -15.82 22.06 -5.35
C THR A 89 -16.74 23.28 -5.35
N SER A 90 -16.90 23.94 -4.20
CA SER A 90 -17.64 25.21 -4.13
C SER A 90 -16.73 26.34 -4.62
N ALA A 91 -17.27 27.30 -5.35
CA ALA A 91 -16.50 28.43 -5.88
C ALA A 91 -16.09 29.46 -4.79
N VAL A 92 -16.67 29.36 -3.59
CA VAL A 92 -16.48 30.29 -2.47
C VAL A 92 -16.40 29.53 -1.14
N GLY A 93 -15.79 30.17 -0.12
CA GLY A 93 -15.72 29.66 1.25
C GLY A 93 -14.43 28.90 1.58
N GLY A 94 -13.51 28.77 0.63
CA GLY A 94 -12.26 28.03 0.79
C GLY A 94 -11.00 28.85 0.63
N THR A 95 -9.91 28.14 0.37
CA THR A 95 -8.54 28.66 0.27
C THR A 95 -8.01 28.66 -1.16
N GLY A 96 -8.72 28.02 -2.10
CA GLY A 96 -8.29 27.86 -3.48
C GLY A 96 -6.90 27.25 -3.60
N LEU A 97 -6.05 27.88 -4.40
CA LEU A 97 -4.62 27.58 -4.47
C LEU A 97 -3.77 28.55 -3.62
N GLY A 98 -4.34 29.19 -2.61
CA GLY A 98 -3.65 30.19 -1.78
C GLY A 98 -3.50 31.57 -2.44
N GLY A 99 -4.14 31.81 -3.59
CA GLY A 99 -4.14 33.11 -4.25
C GLY A 99 -2.81 33.52 -4.87
N THR A 100 -2.61 34.83 -5.02
CA THR A 100 -1.30 35.40 -5.34
C THR A 100 -0.38 35.27 -4.12
N MET A 101 0.52 34.31 -4.16
CA MET A 101 1.48 34.04 -3.09
C MET A 101 2.81 34.74 -3.38
N ALA A 102 3.43 35.31 -2.34
CA ALA A 102 4.79 35.84 -2.44
C ALA A 102 5.80 34.72 -2.80
N GLY A 103 6.98 35.10 -3.29
CA GLY A 103 8.06 34.14 -3.55
C GLY A 103 8.53 33.44 -2.28
N ASN A 104 8.90 32.16 -2.40
CA ASN A 104 9.33 31.30 -1.29
C ASN A 104 8.29 31.21 -0.14
N SER A 105 7.01 31.22 -0.47
CA SER A 105 5.91 31.12 0.49
C SER A 105 5.27 29.74 0.45
N THR A 106 4.76 29.28 1.58
CA THR A 106 4.03 28.01 1.70
C THR A 106 2.68 28.25 2.35
N ALA A 107 1.63 27.67 1.77
CA ALA A 107 0.30 27.60 2.35
C ALA A 107 -0.09 26.13 2.57
N GLY A 108 -0.85 25.86 3.62
CA GLY A 108 -1.21 24.50 4.03
C GLY A 108 -0.07 23.72 4.67
N SER A 109 -0.26 22.41 4.79
CA SER A 109 0.72 21.49 5.36
C SER A 109 0.36 20.06 4.97
N VAL A 110 1.38 19.25 4.69
CA VAL A 110 1.24 17.81 4.53
C VAL A 110 1.56 17.02 5.79
N ASP A 111 1.94 17.68 6.90
CA ASP A 111 2.24 16.98 8.16
C ASP A 111 0.96 16.36 8.75
N PRO A 112 0.88 15.01 8.86
CA PRO A 112 -0.26 14.31 9.46
C PRO A 112 -0.60 14.74 10.89
N ALA A 113 0.37 15.24 11.65
CA ALA A 113 0.19 15.68 13.04
C ALA A 113 -0.26 17.15 13.16
N ALA A 114 -0.13 17.94 12.08
CA ALA A 114 -0.47 19.36 12.06
C ALA A 114 -1.36 19.71 10.85
N PRO A 115 -2.60 19.20 10.80
CA PRO A 115 -3.54 19.52 9.73
C PRO A 115 -3.92 21.01 9.76
N VAL A 116 -3.79 21.69 8.62
CA VAL A 116 -4.13 23.11 8.47
C VAL A 116 -5.55 23.22 7.92
N PRO A 117 -6.47 23.96 8.58
CA PRO A 117 -7.83 24.18 8.08
C PRO A 117 -7.84 24.73 6.65
N GLY A 118 -8.74 24.20 5.81
CA GLY A 118 -8.79 24.54 4.37
C GLY A 118 -7.69 23.90 3.51
N TYR A 119 -6.78 23.13 4.11
CA TYR A 119 -5.74 22.35 3.44
C TYR A 119 -5.75 20.87 3.85
N VAL A 120 -6.88 20.43 4.40
CA VAL A 120 -7.16 19.07 4.82
C VAL A 120 -8.61 18.75 4.52
N ASP A 121 -8.86 17.55 4.04
CA ASP A 121 -10.19 16.96 4.00
C ASP A 121 -10.12 15.46 4.32
N TYR A 122 -11.29 14.87 4.46
CA TYR A 122 -11.45 13.50 4.94
C TYR A 122 -12.32 12.71 3.97
N VAL A 123 -12.03 11.43 3.79
CA VAL A 123 -12.74 10.58 2.84
C VAL A 123 -13.09 9.25 3.50
N THR A 124 -14.33 8.80 3.30
CA THR A 124 -14.76 7.47 3.73
C THR A 124 -14.12 6.38 2.87
N PHE A 125 -14.23 5.12 3.30
CA PHE A 125 -13.81 3.99 2.47
C PHE A 125 -14.51 3.98 1.10
N GLN A 126 -15.78 4.42 1.03
CA GLN A 126 -16.55 4.48 -0.21
C GLN A 126 -16.19 5.68 -1.12
N GLY A 127 -15.23 6.53 -0.74
CA GLY A 127 -14.82 7.68 -1.55
C GLY A 127 -15.65 8.95 -1.32
N ALA A 128 -16.54 8.98 -0.32
CA ALA A 128 -17.33 10.16 -0.01
C ALA A 128 -16.51 11.14 0.83
N LEU A 129 -16.48 12.42 0.43
CA LEU A 129 -15.85 13.49 1.22
C LEU A 129 -16.61 13.73 2.53
N GLN A 130 -15.86 14.08 3.57
CA GLN A 130 -16.35 14.43 4.89
C GLN A 130 -15.68 15.71 5.37
N ALA A 131 -16.46 16.54 6.06
CA ALA A 131 -16.00 17.81 6.61
C ALA A 131 -15.13 17.65 7.88
N ASN A 132 -15.10 16.46 8.49
CA ASN A 132 -14.35 16.19 9.72
C ASN A 132 -13.76 14.78 9.74
N ALA A 133 -12.89 14.53 10.71
CA ALA A 133 -12.18 13.26 10.85
C ALA A 133 -13.06 12.10 11.35
N ALA A 134 -14.27 12.36 11.86
CA ALA A 134 -15.08 11.34 12.51
C ALA A 134 -15.62 10.34 11.47
N GLY A 135 -15.23 9.08 11.61
CA GLY A 135 -15.60 8.01 10.67
C GLY A 135 -14.81 8.04 9.36
N ALA A 136 -13.81 8.91 9.23
CA ALA A 136 -12.95 8.98 8.06
C ALA A 136 -12.02 7.78 7.95
N THR A 137 -11.87 7.24 6.75
CA THR A 137 -10.91 6.18 6.46
C THR A 137 -9.59 6.75 5.97
N TYR A 138 -9.66 7.80 5.15
CA TYR A 138 -8.51 8.50 4.61
C TYR A 138 -8.55 9.97 5.00
N ARG A 139 -7.37 10.55 5.20
CA ARG A 139 -7.16 11.98 5.32
C ARG A 139 -6.29 12.42 4.15
N ARG A 140 -6.74 13.44 3.43
CA ARG A 140 -5.95 14.08 2.37
C ARG A 140 -5.50 15.44 2.88
N GLN A 141 -4.22 15.72 2.76
CA GLN A 141 -3.59 16.96 3.19
C GLN A 141 -2.76 17.50 2.05
N TRP A 142 -2.69 18.80 1.92
CA TRP A 142 -1.88 19.40 0.88
C TRP A 142 -1.16 20.65 1.35
N SER A 143 -0.03 20.91 0.70
CA SER A 143 0.71 22.14 0.81
C SER A 143 0.99 22.69 -0.57
N ILE A 144 0.96 24.00 -0.68
CA ILE A 144 1.26 24.73 -1.90
C ILE A 144 2.44 25.62 -1.57
N SER A 145 3.56 25.43 -2.26
CA SER A 145 4.75 26.27 -2.09
C SER A 145 5.07 26.98 -3.39
N THR A 146 5.59 28.20 -3.31
CA THR A 146 6.02 28.97 -4.48
C THR A 146 7.53 28.96 -4.65
N ASP A 147 7.96 29.11 -5.91
CA ASP A 147 9.34 29.45 -6.24
C ASP A 147 9.69 30.89 -5.80
N ALA A 148 10.94 31.29 -6.00
CA ALA A 148 11.43 32.61 -5.59
C ALA A 148 10.70 33.78 -6.29
N ALA A 149 10.17 33.56 -7.50
CA ALA A 149 9.43 34.58 -8.24
C ALA A 149 7.91 34.56 -7.96
N GLY A 150 7.37 33.53 -7.31
CA GLY A 150 5.93 33.38 -7.08
C GLY A 150 5.13 32.97 -8.32
N ASN A 151 5.80 32.58 -9.41
CA ASN A 151 5.19 32.25 -10.71
C ASN A 151 5.00 30.74 -10.92
N LEU A 152 5.55 29.92 -10.04
CA LEU A 152 5.42 28.47 -10.06
C LEU A 152 4.96 28.00 -8.69
N LYS A 153 3.88 27.21 -8.66
CA LYS A 153 3.38 26.56 -7.45
C LYS A 153 3.71 25.09 -7.48
N THR A 154 4.43 24.61 -6.49
CA THR A 154 4.59 23.18 -6.20
C THR A 154 3.46 22.76 -5.26
N ILE A 155 2.59 21.88 -5.75
CA ILE A 155 1.47 21.33 -4.99
C ILE A 155 1.90 19.94 -4.53
N THR A 156 1.94 19.73 -3.21
CA THR A 156 2.20 18.42 -2.60
C THR A 156 0.92 17.95 -1.95
N VAL A 157 0.46 16.75 -2.30
CA VAL A 157 -0.71 16.10 -1.71
C VAL A 157 -0.23 14.84 -1.01
N LEU A 158 -0.53 14.71 0.28
CA LEU A 158 -0.36 13.49 1.06
C LEU A 158 -1.74 12.92 1.38
N VAL A 159 -1.96 11.66 1.05
CA VAL A 159 -3.11 10.88 1.52
C VAL A 159 -2.63 9.81 2.47
N THR A 160 -3.21 9.74 3.66
CA THR A 160 -2.89 8.74 4.69
C THR A 160 -4.15 8.05 5.14
N MET A 161 -4.10 6.73 5.33
CA MET A 161 -5.16 5.99 5.99
C MET A 161 -5.17 6.32 7.50
N VAL A 162 -6.29 6.81 8.03
CA VAL A 162 -6.41 7.25 9.43
C VAL A 162 -6.79 6.09 10.35
N SER A 163 -7.59 5.16 9.84
CA SER A 163 -8.14 4.03 10.61
C SER A 163 -7.48 2.71 10.20
N TYR A 164 -6.15 2.61 10.32
CA TYR A 164 -5.40 1.40 9.99
C TYR A 164 -5.21 0.51 11.22
N ALA A 165 -5.78 -0.70 11.20
CA ALA A 165 -5.66 -1.70 12.27
C ALA A 165 -4.69 -2.85 11.94
N GLY A 166 -3.99 -2.78 10.80
CA GLY A 166 -3.02 -3.78 10.39
C GLY A 166 -1.62 -3.55 11.01
N PRO A 167 -0.70 -4.51 10.84
CA PRO A 167 0.67 -4.37 11.32
C PRO A 167 1.46 -3.37 10.47
N GLY A 168 2.27 -2.51 11.11
CA GLY A 168 3.18 -1.58 10.44
C GLY A 168 2.64 -0.15 10.31
N ARG A 169 3.20 0.61 9.37
CA ARG A 169 2.80 2.00 9.13
C ARG A 169 1.52 2.02 8.28
N ALA A 170 0.61 2.92 8.62
CA ALA A 170 -0.58 3.14 7.81
C ALA A 170 -0.20 3.45 6.35
N PRO A 171 -0.88 2.87 5.36
CA PRO A 171 -0.64 3.18 3.96
C PRO A 171 -0.78 4.69 3.71
N SER A 172 0.14 5.21 2.90
CA SER A 172 0.13 6.62 2.50
C SER A 172 0.71 6.79 1.11
N THR A 173 0.17 7.75 0.36
CA THR A 173 0.69 8.14 -0.96
C THR A 173 0.94 9.65 -0.97
N THR A 174 2.11 10.06 -1.47
CA THR A 174 2.42 11.47 -1.73
C THR A 174 2.52 11.70 -3.23
N LEU A 175 1.82 12.70 -3.73
CA LEU A 175 1.95 13.20 -5.09
C LEU A 175 2.46 14.64 -5.05
N VAL A 176 3.34 14.96 -6.00
CA VAL A 176 3.87 16.31 -6.17
C VAL A 176 3.67 16.71 -7.62
N CYS A 177 3.11 17.88 -7.84
CA CYS A 177 3.01 18.48 -9.17
C CYS A 177 3.44 19.94 -9.14
N MET A 178 3.58 20.53 -10.32
CA MET A 178 3.83 21.95 -10.46
C MET A 178 2.77 22.57 -11.37
N LYS A 179 2.33 23.79 -11.03
CA LYS A 179 1.45 24.63 -11.84
C LYS A 179 2.13 25.97 -12.05
N SER A 180 2.27 26.40 -13.30
CA SER A 180 2.84 27.69 -13.66
C SER A 180 1.76 28.75 -13.84
N ASN A 181 2.15 30.00 -13.63
CA ASN A 181 1.39 31.18 -14.02
C ASN A 181 1.68 31.46 -15.50
N THR A 182 0.87 30.89 -16.40
CA THR A 182 0.96 31.08 -17.86
C THR A 182 -0.34 31.63 -18.39
#